data_AF-A0A946ZCD5-F1
#
_entry.id   AF-A0A946ZCD5-F1
#
_cell.length_a   1.000
_cell.length_b   1.000
_cell.length_c   1.000
_cell.angle_alpha   90.00
_cell.angle_beta   90.00
_cell.angle_gamma   90.00
#
_symmetry.space_group_name_H-M   'P 1'
#
loop_
_entity.id
_entity.type
_entity.pdbx_description
1 polymer ?
#
loop_
_entity_poly.entity_id
_entity_poly.type
_entity_poly.pdbx_seq_one_letter_code
_entity_poly.pdbx_strand_id
1 'polypeptide(L)'
;MKNLLAASLMALFSLTFLHAQEGFKIEIQGGLPFNDFNTDVSLALGLDVGYMRAINETFDLGATVGYIHGIPETFHSEVVLT
;
A
#
# COMPACT_ATOMS: atom_id res chain seq x y z
N MET A 1 13.40 21.46 2.33
CA MET A 1 14.60 20.59 2.48
C MET A 1 14.49 19.62 3.67
N LYS A 2 14.13 20.06 4.88
CA LYS A 2 14.00 19.16 6.05
C LYS A 2 13.02 17.99 5.86
N ASN A 3 11.91 18.23 5.13
CA ASN A 3 10.89 17.22 4.84
C ASN A 3 11.37 16.19 3.79
N LEU A 4 12.30 16.59 2.90
CA LEU A 4 12.85 15.72 1.87
C LEU A 4 13.84 14.72 2.47
N LEU A 5 14.65 15.19 3.44
CA LEU A 5 15.56 14.38 4.24
C LEU A 5 14.82 13.39 5.15
N ALA A 6 13.71 13.82 5.76
CA ALA A 6 12.86 12.93 6.55
C ALA A 6 12.21 11.84 5.67
N ALA A 7 11.70 12.21 4.50
CA ALA A 7 11.10 11.27 3.55
C ALA A 7 12.12 10.25 3.03
N SER A 8 13.35 10.67 2.71
CA SER A 8 14.40 9.75 2.25
C SER A 8 14.90 8.81 3.33
N LEU A 9 15.02 9.27 4.59
CA LEU A 9 15.30 8.38 5.73
C LEU A 9 14.20 7.34 5.93
N MET A 10 12.93 7.75 5.81
CA MET A 10 11.79 6.87 5.99
C MET A 10 11.72 5.82 4.88
N ALA A 11 12.01 6.20 3.63
CA ALA A 11 12.11 5.29 2.49
C ALA A 11 13.26 4.28 2.62
N LEU A 12 14.42 4.70 3.15
CA LEU A 12 15.55 3.79 3.39
C LEU A 12 15.27 2.81 4.53
N PHE A 13 14.53 3.22 5.56
CA PHE A 13 14.10 2.33 6.64
C PHE A 13 13.04 1.33 6.20
N SER A 14 12.10 1.70 5.32
CA SER A 14 11.09 0.75 4.83
C SER A 14 11.69 -0.35 3.93
N LEU A 15 12.81 -0.10 3.26
CA LEU A 15 13.51 -1.12 2.48
C LEU A 15 14.17 -2.21 3.33
N THR A 16 14.51 -1.96 4.60
CA THR A 16 15.16 -2.96 5.47
C THR A 16 14.17 -3.88 6.19
N PHE A 17 12.87 -3.54 6.21
CA PHE A 17 11.81 -4.40 6.77
C PHE A 17 11.25 -5.42 5.78
N LEU A 18 11.71 -5.41 4.52
CA LEU A 18 11.26 -6.34 3.47
C LEU A 18 11.98 -7.70 3.49
N HIS A 19 12.92 -7.92 4.41
CA HIS A 19 13.54 -9.24 4.55
C HIS A 19 12.50 -10.23 5.08
N ALA A 20 12.19 -11.25 4.28
CA ALA A 20 11.31 -12.36 4.61
C ALA A 20 11.74 -12.98 5.95
N GLN A 21 11.07 -12.56 7.03
CA GLN A 21 11.27 -13.10 8.35
C GLN A 21 9.93 -13.59 8.86
N GLU A 22 9.96 -14.78 9.46
CA GLU A 22 8.93 -15.28 10.35
C GLU A 22 8.51 -14.15 11.32
N GLY A 23 7.22 -13.86 11.42
CA GLY A 23 6.68 -12.84 12.30
C GLY A 23 5.66 -11.92 11.66
N PHE A 24 5.53 -10.73 12.25
CA PHE A 24 4.58 -9.71 11.80
C PHE A 24 5.06 -9.00 10.54
N LYS A 25 4.18 -8.89 9.56
CA LYS A 25 4.38 -8.16 8.30
C LYS A 25 3.32 -7.07 8.18
N ILE A 26 3.76 -5.90 7.75
CA ILE A 26 2.91 -4.75 7.46
C ILE A 26 3.15 -4.40 5.99
N GLU A 27 2.08 -4.34 5.22
CA GLU A 27 2.11 -4.05 3.79
C GLU A 27 1.16 -2.89 3.47
N ILE A 28 1.57 -2.07 2.51
CA ILE A 28 0.74 -1.01 1.94
C ILE A 28 0.58 -1.35 0.47
N GLN A 29 -0.65 -1.57 0.04
CA GLN A 29 -0.98 -1.87 -1.35
C GLN A 29 -1.78 -0.75 -1.99
N GLY A 30 -1.59 -0.55 -3.29
CA GLY A 30 -2.31 0.46 -4.07
C GLY A 30 -2.90 -0.18 -5.32
N GLY A 31 -4.15 0.14 -5.63
CA GLY A 31 -4.86 -0.41 -6.79
C GLY A 31 -5.63 0.65 -7.54
N LEU A 32 -5.68 0.52 -8.87
CA LEU A 32 -6.59 1.28 -9.71
C LEU A 32 -7.89 0.48 -9.85
N PRO A 33 -9.04 1.02 -9.45
CA PRO A 33 -10.32 0.37 -9.69
C PRO A 33 -10.64 0.38 -11.19
N PHE A 34 -11.04 -0.78 -11.71
CA PHE A 34 -11.47 -0.97 -13.10
C PHE A 34 -12.98 -1.14 -13.18
N ASN A 35 -13.55 -0.91 -14.37
CA ASN A 35 -14.98 -1.01 -14.66
C ASN A 35 -15.82 0.04 -13.90
N ASP A 36 -17.02 -0.31 -13.45
CA ASP A 36 -18.02 0.59 -12.86
C ASP A 36 -17.55 1.36 -11.61
N PHE A 37 -16.44 0.96 -10.98
CA PHE A 37 -15.86 1.65 -9.84
C PHE A 37 -14.97 2.84 -10.20
N ASN A 38 -14.63 3.00 -11.50
CA ASN A 38 -13.78 4.08 -11.97
C ASN A 38 -14.44 5.48 -11.84
N THR A 39 -15.77 5.53 -11.82
CA THR A 39 -16.53 6.80 -11.71
C THR A 39 -16.61 7.33 -10.28
N ASP A 40 -16.45 6.46 -9.27
CA ASP A 40 -16.61 6.84 -7.87
C ASP A 40 -15.28 6.84 -7.11
N VAL A 41 -14.31 6.00 -7.51
CA VAL A 41 -13.03 5.82 -6.82
C VAL A 41 -11.89 5.97 -7.82
N SER A 42 -10.94 6.87 -7.54
CA SER A 42 -9.78 7.10 -8.41
C SER A 42 -8.59 6.22 -8.03
N LEU A 43 -8.40 6.01 -6.73
CA LEU A 43 -7.26 5.27 -6.18
C LEU A 43 -7.71 4.46 -4.96
N ALA A 44 -7.46 3.17 -4.94
CA ALA A 44 -7.65 2.33 -3.76
C ALA A 44 -6.32 2.21 -3.02
N LEU A 45 -6.30 2.53 -1.73
CA LEU A 45 -5.18 2.29 -0.83
C LEU A 45 -5.56 1.23 0.18
N GLY A 46 -4.77 0.17 0.27
CA GLY A 46 -4.89 -0.91 1.25
C GLY A 46 -3.76 -0.86 2.25
N LEU A 47 -4.10 -1.15 3.50
CA LEU A 47 -3.15 -1.43 4.56
C LEU A 47 -3.42 -2.82 5.10
N ASP A 48 -2.41 -3.67 5.03
CA ASP A 48 -2.50 -5.07 5.39
C ASP A 48 -1.51 -5.38 6.51
N VAL A 49 -1.96 -6.15 7.50
CA VAL A 49 -1.14 -6.63 8.60
C VAL A 49 -1.32 -8.13 8.72
N GLY A 50 -0.23 -8.87 8.73
CA GLY A 50 -0.24 -10.33 8.78
C GLY A 50 0.81 -10.90 9.68
N TYR A 51 0.63 -12.15 10.08
CA TYR A 51 1.62 -12.92 10.81
C TYR A 51 1.98 -14.16 9.98
N MET A 52 3.25 -14.27 9.59
CA MET A 52 3.79 -15.39 8.83
C MET A 52 4.66 -16.28 9.71
N ARG A 53 4.42 -17.58 9.66
CA ARG A 53 5.20 -18.60 10.37
C ARG A 53 6.03 -19.41 9.38
N ALA A 54 7.32 -19.54 9.62
CA ALA A 54 8.17 -20.44 8.83
C ALA A 54 7.77 -21.89 9.13
N ILE A 55 7.34 -22.60 8.09
CA ILE A 55 7.03 -24.04 8.20
C ILE A 55 8.28 -24.86 7.91
N ASN A 56 9.15 -24.36 7.03
CA ASN A 56 10.47 -24.90 6.73
C ASN A 56 11.39 -23.75 6.25
N GLU A 57 12.62 -24.06 5.83
CA GLU A 57 13.62 -23.07 5.39
C GLU A 57 13.25 -22.30 4.11
N THR A 58 12.23 -22.76 3.38
CA THR A 58 11.88 -22.24 2.04
C THR A 58 10.45 -21.69 1.97
N PHE A 59 9.58 -22.05 2.92
CA PHE A 59 8.16 -21.79 2.87
C PHE A 59 7.63 -21.24 4.19
N ASP A 60 7.03 -20.06 4.09
CA ASP A 60 6.34 -19.38 5.18
C ASP A 60 4.83 -19.41 4.93
N LEU A 61 4.05 -19.77 5.94
CA LEU A 61 2.59 -19.72 5.91
C LEU A 61 2.10 -18.73 6.94
N GLY A 62 1.19 -17.84 6.56
CA GLY A 62 0.62 -16.87 7.47
C GLY A 62 -0.82 -16.52 7.14
N ALA A 63 -1.45 -15.82 8.08
CA ALA A 63 -2.72 -15.15 7.86
C ALA A 63 -2.47 -13.65 7.84
N THR A 64 -3.12 -12.99 6.89
CA THR A 64 -3.07 -11.53 6.73
C THR A 64 -4.49 -11.00 6.77
N VAL A 65 -4.71 -9.91 7.49
CA VAL A 65 -5.94 -9.15 7.49
C VAL A 65 -5.67 -7.76 6.95
N GLY A 66 -6.60 -7.26 6.14
CA GLY A 66 -6.41 -6.06 5.35
C GLY A 66 -7.60 -5.13 5.40
N TYR A 67 -7.33 -3.82 5.34
CA TYR A 67 -8.35 -2.81 5.15
C TYR A 67 -8.03 -1.98 3.91
N ILE A 68 -8.99 -1.90 2.99
CA ILE A 68 -8.87 -1.15 1.74
C ILE A 68 -9.84 0.03 1.78
N HIS A 69 -9.31 1.22 1.47
CA HIS A 69 -10.08 2.44 1.35
C HIS A 69 -9.94 3.01 -0.06
N GLY A 70 -11.08 3.23 -0.72
CA GLY A 70 -11.16 3.93 -2.00
C GLY A 70 -11.15 5.43 -1.78
N ILE A 71 -10.17 6.12 -2.34
CA ILE A 71 -10.16 7.58 -2.42
C ILE A 71 -11.09 7.99 -3.57
N PRO A 72 -12.16 8.75 -3.29
CA PRO A 72 -13.11 9.12 -4.31
C PRO A 72 -12.51 10.07 -5.34
N GLU A 73 -13.01 10.02 -6.58
CA GLU A 73 -12.63 10.98 -7.61
C GLU A 73 -12.95 12.41 -7.13
N THR A 74 -11.92 13.24 -7.02
CA THR A 74 -12.08 14.71 -6.98
C THR A 74 -11.52 15.27 -8.29
N PHE A 75 -12.09 14.85 -9.42
CA PHE A 75 -11.85 15.60 -10.65
C PHE A 75 -12.69 16.88 -10.59
N HIS A 76 -12.05 17.96 -10.12
CA HIS A 76 -12.38 19.27 -10.65
C HIS A 76 -12.04 19.21 -12.13
N SER A 77 -13.03 18.95 -12.97
CA SER A 77 -12.94 19.29 -14.39
C SER A 77 -12.82 20.81 -14.46
N GLU A 78 -11.63 21.34 -14.24
CA GLU A 78 -11.26 22.60 -14.85
C GLU A 78 -11.20 22.31 -16.34
N VAL A 79 -12.38 22.46 -16.94
CA VAL A 79 -12.59 22.57 -18.36
C VAL A 79 -11.61 23.65 -18.82
N VAL A 80 -10.48 23.24 -19.39
CA VAL A 80 -9.66 24.13 -20.20
C VAL A 80 -10.43 24.33 -21.50
N LEU A 81 -11.46 25.18 -21.41
CA LEU A 81 -11.95 25.94 -22.56
C LEU A 81 -10.90 27.03 -22.78
N THR A 82 -9.98 26.79 -23.72
CA THR A 82 -9.56 27.70 -24.81
C THR A 82 -8.45 27.05 -25.60
#